data_AF-A0A954GT64-F1
#
_entry.id   AF-A0A954GT64-F1
#
_cell.length_a   1.000
_cell.length_b   1.000
_cell.length_c   1.000
_cell.angle_alpha   90.00
_cell.angle_beta   90.00
_cell.angle_gamma   90.00
#
_symmetry.space_group_name_H-M   'P 1'
#
loop_
_entity.id
_entity.type
_entity.pdbx_description
1 polymer ?
#
loop_
_entity_poly.entity_id
_entity_poly.type
_entity_poly.pdbx_seq_one_letter_code
_entity_poly.pdbx_strand_id
1 'polypeptide(L)'
;ANTTGLTPFACSLSDSQPDYYKLGFRYSASEWGDLSRDDFCLAMQAEFIPLVEGFRGLHLIHAKSRFRTVGDLPHATQADCDVAAVHHPFLTSPGAAGEWERALGRIRSHAAEISHFRRGC
;
A
#
# COMPACT_ATOMS: atom_id res chain seq x y z
N ALA A 1 14.24 7.70 6.31
CA ALA A 1 13.80 6.40 6.87
C ALA A 1 14.00 5.33 5.81
N ASN A 2 14.64 4.20 6.15
CA ASN A 2 14.80 3.10 5.21
C ASN A 2 13.46 2.34 5.14
N THR A 3 12.54 2.76 4.27
CA THR A 3 11.25 2.09 4.06
C THR A 3 11.43 0.85 3.18
N THR A 4 12.24 -0.10 3.65
CA THR A 4 12.45 -1.38 2.99
C THR A 4 11.11 -2.07 2.75
N GLY A 5 10.74 -2.29 1.48
CA GLY A 5 9.48 -2.90 1.07
C GLY A 5 8.29 -1.96 0.83
N LEU A 6 8.46 -0.64 1.01
CA LEU A 6 7.49 0.38 0.62
C LEU A 6 8.19 1.50 -0.15
N THR A 7 8.02 1.51 -1.47
CA THR A 7 8.63 2.50 -2.36
C THR A 7 7.60 3.56 -2.74
N PRO A 8 7.74 4.83 -2.31
CA PRO A 8 6.79 5.87 -2.69
C PRO A 8 6.85 6.16 -4.19
N PHE A 9 5.71 6.52 -4.78
CA PHE A 9 5.71 7.06 -6.14
C PHE A 9 6.37 8.45 -6.17
N ALA A 10 7.22 8.68 -7.18
CA ALA A 10 7.92 9.94 -7.37
C ALA A 10 7.51 10.60 -8.69
N CYS A 11 7.37 11.93 -8.66
CA CYS A 11 7.25 12.73 -9.88
C CYS A 11 8.65 13.15 -10.32
N SER A 12 9.01 12.88 -11.58
CA SER A 12 10.33 13.22 -12.15
C SER A 12 10.33 14.56 -12.91
N LEU A 13 9.22 15.30 -12.89
CA LEU A 13 9.12 16.58 -13.60
C LEU A 13 9.88 17.68 -12.85
N SER A 14 10.67 18.46 -13.58
CA SER A 14 11.29 19.68 -13.05
C SER A 14 10.23 20.74 -12.75
N ASP A 15 10.53 21.64 -11.81
CA ASP A 15 9.68 22.77 -11.42
C ASP A 15 8.24 22.38 -11.06
N SER A 16 8.06 21.20 -10.49
CA SER A 16 6.77 20.68 -10.01
C SER A 16 6.84 20.38 -8.52
N GLN A 17 5.74 20.62 -7.81
CA GLN A 17 5.57 20.20 -6.42
C GLN A 17 4.43 19.19 -6.33
N PRO A 18 4.61 18.08 -5.59
CA PRO A 18 3.53 17.13 -5.40
C PRO A 18 2.49 17.70 -4.44
N ASP A 19 1.21 17.57 -4.83
CA ASP A 19 0.07 17.72 -3.95
C ASP A 19 -0.57 16.35 -3.74
N TYR A 20 -0.62 15.90 -2.50
CA TYR A 20 -1.02 14.54 -2.15
C TYR A 20 -2.43 14.53 -1.58
N TYR A 21 -3.43 14.16 -2.39
CA TYR A 21 -4.70 13.69 -1.84
C TYR A 21 -4.53 12.34 -1.11
N LYS A 22 -3.71 11.46 -1.71
CA LYS A 22 -3.20 10.21 -1.14
C LYS A 22 -1.73 10.06 -1.52
N LEU A 23 -0.93 9.49 -0.61
CA LEU A 23 0.43 9.05 -0.92
C LEU A 23 0.42 7.54 -1.16
N GLY A 24 0.78 7.14 -2.38
CA GLY A 24 0.87 5.74 -2.78
C GLY A 24 2.29 5.17 -2.64
N PHE A 25 2.36 3.89 -2.33
CA PHE A 25 3.59 3.11 -2.25
C PHE A 25 3.45 1.84 -3.07
N ARG A 26 4.53 1.44 -3.75
CA ARG A 26 4.70 0.06 -4.21
C ARG A 26 5.15 -0.80 -3.05
N TYR A 27 4.41 -1.87 -2.81
CA TYR A 27 4.61 -2.87 -1.79
C TYR A 27 5.43 -4.04 -2.35
N SER A 28 6.41 -4.51 -1.59
CA SER A 28 7.19 -5.70 -1.91
C SER A 28 7.02 -6.76 -0.82
N ALA A 29 6.23 -7.80 -1.09
CA ALA A 29 5.97 -8.88 -0.13
C ALA A 29 7.26 -9.58 0.35
N SER A 30 8.25 -9.73 -0.55
CA SER A 30 9.52 -10.37 -0.22
C SER A 30 10.33 -9.63 0.86
N GLU A 31 10.13 -8.30 0.96
CA GLU A 31 10.76 -7.46 1.98
C GLU A 31 10.03 -7.53 3.34
N TRP A 32 8.90 -8.25 3.38
CA TRP A 32 8.01 -8.40 4.54
C TRP A 32 7.73 -9.87 4.85
N GLY A 33 8.67 -10.79 4.56
CA GLY A 33 8.52 -12.20 4.90
C GLY A 33 7.33 -12.87 4.19
N ASP A 34 7.08 -12.49 2.94
CA ASP A 34 5.95 -12.94 2.11
C ASP A 34 4.57 -12.62 2.69
N LEU A 35 4.50 -11.64 3.60
CA LEU A 35 3.23 -11.10 4.06
C LEU A 35 2.48 -10.49 2.87
N SER A 36 1.21 -10.85 2.71
CA SER A 36 0.39 -10.28 1.64
C SER A 36 0.20 -8.78 1.86
N ARG A 37 0.00 -8.01 0.78
CA ARG A 37 -0.27 -6.57 0.90
C ARG A 37 -1.49 -6.30 1.77
N ASP A 38 -2.54 -7.08 1.59
CA ASP A 38 -3.81 -6.88 2.30
C ASP A 38 -3.64 -7.13 3.80
N ASP A 39 -2.90 -8.18 4.18
CA ASP A 39 -2.59 -8.46 5.59
C ASP A 39 -1.65 -7.43 6.19
N PHE A 40 -0.68 -6.94 5.41
CA PHE A 40 0.17 -5.83 5.81
C PHE A 40 -0.64 -4.56 6.07
N CYS A 41 -1.58 -4.20 5.18
CA CYS A 41 -2.47 -3.06 5.38
C CYS A 41 -3.33 -3.22 6.63
N LEU A 42 -3.89 -4.41 6.88
CA LEU A 42 -4.66 -4.67 8.10
C LEU A 42 -3.80 -4.57 9.37
N ALA A 43 -2.55 -5.07 9.32
CA ALA A 43 -1.62 -4.93 10.44
C ALA A 43 -1.26 -3.45 10.70
N MET A 44 -1.05 -2.66 9.65
CA MET A 44 -0.84 -1.21 9.78
C MET A 44 -2.06 -0.51 10.39
N GLN A 45 -3.28 -0.90 10.01
CA GLN A 45 -4.51 -0.36 10.58
C GLN A 45 -4.69 -0.75 12.06
N ALA A 46 -4.28 -1.96 12.45
CA ALA A 46 -4.26 -2.38 13.85
C ALA A 46 -3.26 -1.54 14.69
N GLU A 47 -2.23 -1.00 14.05
CA GLU A 47 -1.28 -0.02 14.62
C GLU A 47 -1.77 1.44 14.48
N PHE A 48 -3.05 1.65 14.16
CA PHE A 48 -3.69 2.96 13.95
C PHE A 48 -3.11 3.78 12.78
N ILE A 49 -2.36 3.15 11.88
CA ILE A 49 -1.90 3.79 10.66
C ILE A 49 -2.93 3.56 9.55
N PRO A 50 -3.49 4.61 8.93
CA PRO A 50 -4.53 4.46 7.92
C PRO A 50 -3.95 4.10 6.54
N LEU A 51 -3.12 3.06 6.51
CA LEU A 51 -2.63 2.46 5.27
C LEU A 51 -3.66 1.44 4.78
N VAL A 52 -4.11 1.63 3.54
CA VAL A 52 -5.10 0.78 2.88
C VAL A 52 -4.56 0.28 1.55
N GLU A 53 -5.21 -0.74 1.00
CA GLU A 53 -5.01 -1.11 -0.39
C GLU A 53 -5.16 0.08 -1.35
N GLY A 54 -4.41 0.03 -2.44
CA GLY A 54 -4.57 0.93 -3.57
C GLY A 54 -5.92 0.74 -4.26
N PHE A 55 -6.13 1.51 -5.34
CA PHE A 55 -7.36 1.38 -6.10
C PHE A 55 -7.48 0.02 -6.75
N ARG A 56 -8.68 -0.56 -6.65
CA ARG A 56 -8.98 -1.80 -7.35
C ARG A 56 -9.04 -1.57 -8.86
N GLY A 57 -8.50 -2.49 -9.64
CA GLY A 57 -8.56 -2.45 -11.10
C GLY A 57 -10.00 -2.59 -11.58
N LEU A 58 -10.49 -1.62 -12.36
CA LEU A 58 -11.88 -1.59 -12.83
C LEU A 58 -12.31 -2.89 -13.52
N HIS A 59 -11.42 -3.47 -14.33
CA HIS A 59 -11.64 -4.73 -15.05
C HIS A 59 -11.61 -5.98 -14.17
N LEU A 60 -11.14 -5.88 -12.92
CA LEU A 60 -11.12 -6.97 -11.95
C LEU A 60 -12.39 -7.02 -11.09
N ILE A 61 -13.04 -5.86 -10.90
CA ILE A 61 -14.21 -5.74 -10.03
C ILE A 61 -15.54 -5.51 -10.76
N HIS A 62 -15.51 -5.24 -12.07
CA HIS A 62 -16.71 -5.05 -12.88
C HIS A 62 -16.76 -5.96 -14.11
N ALA A 63 -17.99 -6.29 -14.52
CA ALA A 63 -18.22 -6.98 -15.79
C ALA A 63 -17.81 -6.11 -16.99
N LYS A 64 -17.30 -6.75 -18.06
CA LYS A 64 -16.85 -6.06 -19.29
C LYS A 64 -17.91 -5.16 -19.93
N SER A 65 -19.20 -5.42 -19.75
CA SER A 65 -20.28 -4.57 -20.27
C SER A 65 -20.37 -3.19 -19.58
N ARG A 66 -19.73 -3.01 -18.43
CA ARG A 66 -19.79 -1.78 -17.61
C ARG A 66 -18.67 -0.79 -17.92
N PHE A 67 -17.70 -1.17 -18.74
CA PHE A 67 -16.58 -0.32 -19.12
C PHE A 67 -16.11 -0.61 -20.54
N ARG A 68 -15.32 0.30 -21.11
CA ARG A 68 -14.66 0.08 -22.41
C ARG A 68 -13.16 0.00 -22.16
N THR A 69 -12.50 -0.94 -22.82
CA THR A 69 -11.04 -1.02 -22.87
C THR A 69 -10.62 -1.34 -24.30
N VAL A 70 -9.46 -0.86 -24.70
CA VAL A 70 -8.86 -1.15 -26.01
C VAL A 70 -8.09 -2.48 -26.00
N GLY A 71 -7.74 -2.98 -24.81
CA GLY A 71 -7.00 -4.23 -24.63
C GLY A 71 -6.81 -4.57 -23.16
N ASP A 72 -5.79 -5.39 -22.89
CA ASP A 72 -5.42 -5.76 -21.53
C ASP A 72 -4.82 -4.56 -20.77
N LEU A 73 -5.03 -4.54 -19.46
CA LEU A 73 -4.61 -3.46 -18.57
C LEU A 73 -3.55 -3.94 -17.55
N PRO A 74 -2.38 -4.42 -18.00
CA PRO A 74 -1.41 -5.10 -17.13
C PRO A 74 -0.90 -4.19 -16.00
N HIS A 75 -0.72 -2.89 -16.24
CA HIS A 75 -0.29 -1.94 -15.21
C HIS A 75 -1.35 -1.68 -14.15
N ALA A 76 -2.64 -1.67 -14.54
CA ALA A 76 -3.73 -1.55 -13.58
C ALA A 76 -3.89 -2.84 -12.76
N THR A 77 -3.70 -4.01 -13.40
CA THR A 77 -3.64 -5.30 -12.69
C THR A 77 -2.48 -5.32 -11.70
N GLN A 78 -1.29 -4.88 -12.10
CA GLN A 78 -0.13 -4.84 -11.21
C GLN A 78 -0.38 -3.91 -10.02
N ALA A 79 -0.92 -2.71 -10.27
CA ALA A 79 -1.23 -1.75 -9.22
C ALA A 79 -2.31 -2.25 -8.24
N ASP A 80 -3.30 -3.01 -8.72
CA ASP A 80 -4.32 -3.68 -7.88
C ASP A 80 -3.66 -4.61 -6.85
N CYS A 81 -2.59 -5.31 -7.25
CA CYS A 81 -1.86 -6.26 -6.43
C CYS A 81 -0.86 -5.59 -5.46
N ASP A 82 -0.12 -4.58 -5.93
CA ASP A 82 1.10 -4.11 -5.25
C ASP A 82 1.06 -2.68 -4.72
N VAL A 83 -0.03 -1.92 -4.90
CA VAL A 83 -0.11 -0.55 -4.35
C VAL A 83 -0.80 -0.53 -3.01
N ALA A 84 -0.20 0.16 -2.04
CA ALA A 84 -0.85 0.59 -0.80
C ALA A 84 -0.84 2.12 -0.73
N ALA A 85 -1.77 2.72 0.01
CA ALA A 85 -1.88 4.17 0.07
C ALA A 85 -2.33 4.69 1.44
N VAL A 86 -1.83 5.88 1.80
CA VAL A 86 -2.25 6.65 2.98
C VAL A 86 -2.98 7.91 2.52
N HIS A 87 -4.03 8.31 3.23
CA HIS A 87 -4.77 9.54 2.97
C HIS A 87 -4.11 10.77 3.63
N HIS A 88 -4.22 11.94 3.00
CA HIS A 88 -3.50 13.15 3.41
C HIS A 88 -3.67 13.65 4.86
N PRO A 89 -4.78 13.43 5.58
CA PRO A 89 -4.91 13.86 6.97
C PRO A 89 -3.85 13.22 7.87
N PHE A 90 -3.45 11.97 7.58
CA PHE A 90 -2.33 11.36 8.30
C PHE A 90 -1.00 12.02 7.93
N LEU A 91 -0.78 12.35 6.66
CA LEU A 91 0.45 13.02 6.20
C LEU A 91 0.66 14.38 6.87
N THR A 92 -0.42 15.08 7.22
CA THR A 92 -0.38 16.38 7.89
C THR A 92 -0.51 16.29 9.41
N SER A 93 -0.64 15.09 9.98
CA SER A 93 -0.82 14.91 11.42
C SER A 93 0.51 15.07 12.17
N PRO A 94 0.53 15.79 13.32
CA PRO A 94 1.72 15.89 14.15
C PRO A 94 2.21 14.49 14.59
N GLY A 95 3.50 14.21 14.44
CA GLY A 95 4.09 12.94 14.87
C GLY A 95 3.88 11.76 13.91
N ALA A 96 3.18 11.94 12.79
CA ALA A 96 2.86 10.88 11.82
C ALA A 96 4.10 10.08 11.36
N ALA A 97 5.23 10.75 11.13
CA ALA A 97 6.47 10.08 10.75
C ALA A 97 6.98 9.11 11.83
N GLY A 98 6.90 9.48 13.11
CA GLY A 98 7.33 8.62 14.22
C GLY A 98 6.34 7.49 14.51
N GLU A 99 5.04 7.72 14.31
CA GLU A 99 4.02 6.66 14.35
C GLU A 99 4.23 5.63 13.25
N TRP A 100 4.44 6.11 12.03
CA TRP A 100 4.76 5.29 10.87
C TRP A 100 5.99 4.41 11.10
N GLU A 101 7.11 4.99 11.52
CA GLU A 101 8.35 4.24 11.77
C GLU A 101 8.18 3.18 12.87
N ARG A 102 7.46 3.50 13.96
CA ARG A 102 7.18 2.53 15.03
C ARG A 102 6.31 1.38 14.55
N ALA A 103 5.25 1.66 13.79
CA ALA A 103 4.36 0.65 13.23
C ALA A 103 5.12 -0.29 12.29
N LEU A 104 5.91 0.27 11.36
CA LEU A 104 6.76 -0.52 10.47
C LEU A 104 7.75 -1.41 11.23
N GLY A 105 8.32 -0.91 12.32
CA GLY A 105 9.22 -1.67 13.19
C GLY A 105 8.52 -2.89 13.80
N ARG A 106 7.32 -2.71 14.38
CA ARG A 106 6.55 -3.81 14.97
C ARG A 106 6.14 -4.84 13.93
N ILE A 107 5.58 -4.41 12.80
CA ILE A 107 5.15 -5.34 11.76
C ILE A 107 6.32 -6.13 11.21
N ARG A 108 7.49 -5.50 11.04
CA ARG A 108 8.71 -6.21 10.61
C ARG A 108 9.10 -7.31 11.60
N SER A 109 9.02 -7.02 12.90
CA SER A 109 9.33 -8.01 13.95
C SER A 109 8.35 -9.18 13.99
N HIS A 110 7.11 -9.00 13.54
CA HIS A 110 6.04 -10.00 13.64
C HIS A 110 5.53 -10.52 12.28
N ALA A 111 6.18 -10.20 11.17
CA ALA A 111 5.68 -10.48 9.82
C ALA A 111 5.37 -11.97 9.58
N ALA A 112 6.24 -12.86 10.04
CA ALA A 112 6.04 -14.31 9.94
C ALA A 112 4.78 -14.76 10.70
N GLU A 113 4.60 -14.31 11.94
CA GLU A 113 3.46 -14.64 12.79
C GLU A 113 2.14 -14.17 12.18
N ILE A 114 2.11 -12.93 11.67
CA ILE A 114 0.93 -12.37 10.99
C ILE A 114 0.56 -13.23 9.77
N SER A 115 1.55 -13.65 8.99
CA SER A 115 1.33 -14.48 7.79
C SER A 115 0.80 -15.89 8.10
N HIS A 116 1.11 -16.43 9.28
CA HIS A 116 0.69 -17.76 9.71
C HIS A 116 -0.69 -17.74 10.37
N PHE A 117 -0.99 -16.69 11.15
CA PHE A 117 -2.27 -16.54 11.85
C PHE A 117 -3.49 -16.68 10.92
N ARG A 118 -3.40 -16.20 9.67
CA ARG A 118 -4.50 -16.27 8.71
C ARG A 118 -4.57 -17.54 7.86
N ARG A 119 -3.52 -18.35 7.82
CA ARG A 119 -3.54 -19.65 7.11
C ARG A 119 -4.10 -20.78 8.00
N GLY A 120 -4.27 -20.54 9.29
CA GLY A 120 -4.79 -21.49 10.28
C GLY A 120 -6.29 -21.40 10.57
N CYS A 121 -7.04 -20.55 9.86
CA CYS A 121 -8.49 -20.42 9.95
C CYS A 121 -9.17 -20.96 8.68
#